data_AF-A0A3C0NSN2-F1
#
_entry.id   AF-A0A3C0NSN2-F1
#
_cell.length_a   1.000
_cell.length_b   1.000
_cell.length_c   1.000
_cell.angle_alpha   90.00
_cell.angle_beta   90.00
_cell.angle_gamma   90.00
#
_symmetry.space_group_name_H-M   'P 1'
#
loop_
_entity.id
_entity.type
_entity.pdbx_description
1 polymer ?
#
loop_
_entity_poly.entity_id
_entity_poly.type
_entity_poly.pdbx_seq_one_letter_code
_entity_poly.pdbx_strand_id
1 'polypeptide(L)'
;MSKIQKTGSVMQRLFNLKLQTQTFIVLGIMSTAFLVAVLLGNYSLSKVMVGGSDFEDVNAHKDLAADILPPPAYLLEAWKVSLEMYARQDKPLQSLIEEGDVLSKSFLERVKYWPTVHTEMADQLTKVLLPSGEEFIRVRDTEYIPAIRSGDPKRIHPALNHLAEVYDIHRKAVDQTVELNNKQ
;
A
#
# COMPACT_ATOMS: atom_id res chain seq x y z
N MET A 1 -47.68 22.81 -28.94
CA MET A 1 -46.80 23.84 -29.52
C MET A 1 -46.95 25.15 -28.72
N SER A 2 -46.25 25.38 -27.60
CA SER A 2 -46.45 26.61 -26.79
C SER A 2 -45.35 26.84 -25.72
N LYS A 3 -44.10 27.07 -26.11
CA LYS A 3 -43.07 27.53 -25.13
C LYS A 3 -42.13 28.63 -25.61
N ILE A 4 -42.10 28.98 -26.90
CA ILE A 4 -41.09 29.91 -27.44
C ILE A 4 -41.52 31.38 -27.39
N GLN A 5 -42.82 31.69 -27.24
CA GLN A 5 -43.31 33.08 -27.25
C GLN A 5 -43.22 33.81 -25.88
N LYS A 6 -42.98 33.11 -24.77
CA LYS A 6 -42.94 33.72 -23.43
C LYS A 6 -41.61 34.42 -23.11
N THR A 7 -40.50 34.03 -23.75
CA THR A 7 -39.16 34.53 -23.41
C THR A 7 -38.97 36.01 -23.75
N GLY A 8 -39.52 36.46 -24.89
CA GLY A 8 -39.50 37.88 -25.29
C GLY A 8 -40.33 38.77 -24.35
N SER A 9 -41.44 38.25 -23.81
CA SER A 9 -42.31 38.98 -22.88
C SER A 9 -41.67 39.21 -21.50
N VAL A 10 -40.94 38.21 -20.99
CA VAL A 10 -40.24 38.33 -19.69
C VAL A 10 -39.06 39.29 -19.80
N MET A 11 -38.31 39.22 -20.90
CA MET A 11 -37.17 40.10 -21.15
C MET A 11 -37.59 41.57 -21.35
N GLN A 12 -38.69 41.83 -22.08
CA GLN A 12 -39.27 43.17 -22.19
C GLN A 12 -39.76 43.72 -20.84
N ARG A 13 -40.38 42.87 -20.00
CA ARG A 13 -40.82 43.27 -18.65
C ARG A 13 -39.64 43.59 -17.74
N LEU A 14 -38.52 42.88 -17.87
CA LEU A 14 -37.28 43.15 -17.12
C LEU A 14 -36.67 44.50 -17.51
N PHE A 15 -36.63 44.84 -18.80
CA PHE A 15 -36.09 46.12 -19.29
C PHE A 15 -36.96 47.35 -18.95
N ASN A 16 -38.24 47.15 -18.69
CA ASN A 16 -39.19 48.21 -18.29
C ASN A 16 -39.23 48.50 -16.78
N LEU A 17 -38.45 47.78 -15.97
CA LEU A 17 -38.30 48.06 -14.54
C LEU A 17 -37.37 49.25 -14.29
N LYS A 18 -37.54 49.92 -13.14
CA LYS A 18 -36.58 50.95 -12.71
C LYS A 18 -35.17 50.36 -12.65
N LEU A 19 -34.17 51.13 -13.12
CA LEU A 19 -32.77 50.70 -13.20
C LEU A 19 -32.27 50.07 -11.89
N GLN A 20 -32.66 50.63 -10.74
CA GLN A 20 -32.34 50.10 -9.41
C GLN A 20 -32.82 48.65 -9.21
N THR A 21 -34.05 48.33 -9.63
CA THR A 21 -34.62 46.98 -9.51
C THR A 21 -33.90 45.98 -10.41
N GLN A 22 -33.47 46.40 -11.60
CA GLN A 22 -32.67 45.57 -12.50
C GLN A 22 -31.31 45.22 -11.88
N THR A 23 -30.63 46.20 -11.28
CA THR A 23 -29.35 45.97 -10.59
C THR A 23 -29.49 45.01 -9.42
N PHE A 24 -30.56 45.14 -8.61
CA PHE A 24 -30.84 44.22 -7.50
C PHE A 24 -31.12 42.77 -7.97
N ILE A 25 -31.82 42.59 -9.08
CA ILE A 25 -32.09 41.26 -9.65
C ILE A 25 -30.79 40.58 -10.08
N VAL A 26 -29.91 41.30 -10.80
CA VAL A 26 -28.61 40.76 -11.24
C VAL A 26 -27.73 40.41 -10.03
N LEU A 27 -27.65 41.30 -9.04
CA LEU A 27 -26.95 41.05 -7.78
C LEU A 27 -27.48 39.82 -7.04
N GLY A 28 -28.80 39.64 -6.99
CA GLY A 28 -29.45 38.48 -6.38
C GLY A 28 -29.08 37.17 -7.09
N ILE A 29 -29.08 37.16 -8.43
CA ILE A 29 -28.68 36.00 -9.22
C ILE A 29 -27.19 35.69 -9.02
N MET A 30 -26.32 36.70 -9.07
CA MET A 30 -24.88 36.51 -8.85
C MET A 30 -24.57 36.00 -7.44
N SER A 31 -25.24 36.53 -6.42
CA SER A 31 -25.08 36.08 -5.03
C SER A 31 -25.56 34.64 -4.84
N THR A 32 -26.67 34.27 -5.49
CA THR A 32 -27.19 32.90 -5.45
C THR A 32 -26.24 31.93 -6.15
N ALA A 33 -25.75 32.27 -7.33
CA ALA A 33 -24.78 31.46 -8.06
C ALA A 33 -23.48 31.30 -7.27
N PHE A 34 -23.01 32.36 -6.61
CA PHE A 34 -21.85 32.32 -5.74
C PHE A 34 -22.05 31.40 -4.53
N LEU A 35 -23.20 31.50 -3.85
CA LEU A 35 -23.56 30.60 -2.75
C LEU A 35 -23.59 29.13 -3.17
N VAL A 36 -24.20 28.82 -4.32
CA VAL A 36 -24.23 27.46 -4.87
C VAL A 36 -22.81 26.97 -5.17
N ALA A 37 -21.96 27.79 -5.77
CA ALA A 37 -20.58 27.44 -6.05
C ALA A 37 -19.77 27.18 -4.77
N VAL A 38 -19.96 27.99 -3.73
CA VAL A 38 -19.31 27.80 -2.42
C VAL A 38 -19.77 26.51 -1.74
N LEU A 39 -21.06 26.20 -1.78
CA LEU A 39 -21.61 24.95 -1.21
C LEU A 39 -21.09 23.70 -1.93
N LEU A 40 -21.09 23.73 -3.27
CA LEU A 40 -20.52 22.64 -4.09
C LEU A 40 -19.01 22.52 -3.89
N GLY A 41 -18.31 23.65 -3.80
CA GLY A 41 -16.89 23.71 -3.50
C GLY A 41 -16.56 23.05 -2.15
N ASN A 42 -17.28 23.43 -1.08
CA ASN A 42 -17.09 22.85 0.25
C ASN A 42 -17.40 21.34 0.29
N TYR A 43 -18.45 20.89 -0.39
CA TYR A 43 -18.78 19.45 -0.45
C TYR A 43 -17.72 18.63 -1.21
N SER A 44 -17.19 19.18 -2.31
CA SER A 44 -16.12 18.55 -3.10
C SER A 44 -14.80 18.55 -2.33
N LEU A 45 -14.46 19.67 -1.68
CA LEU A 45 -13.28 19.80 -0.83
C LEU A 45 -13.34 18.86 0.39
N SER A 46 -14.49 18.68 1.02
CA SER A 46 -14.65 17.72 2.13
C SER A 46 -14.47 16.26 1.72
N LYS A 47 -14.60 15.93 0.42
CA LYS A 47 -14.41 14.57 -0.09
C LYS A 47 -12.97 14.26 -0.49
N VAL A 48 -12.19 15.28 -0.87
CA VAL A 48 -10.88 15.12 -1.52
C VAL A 48 -9.72 15.60 -0.64
N MET A 49 -9.96 16.39 0.41
CA MET A 49 -8.92 16.74 1.38
C MET A 49 -8.60 15.56 2.30
N VAL A 50 -7.36 15.57 2.83
CA VAL A 50 -6.90 14.65 3.88
C VAL A 50 -7.90 14.70 5.06
N GLY A 51 -8.65 13.62 5.29
CA GLY A 51 -9.75 13.55 6.26
C GLY A 51 -11.18 13.51 5.68
N GLY A 52 -11.34 13.40 4.36
CA GLY A 52 -12.64 13.11 3.73
C GLY A 52 -13.00 11.62 3.75
N SER A 53 -14.29 11.29 3.76
CA SER A 53 -14.80 9.90 3.86
C SER A 53 -14.22 8.95 2.81
N ASP A 54 -13.98 9.43 1.58
CA ASP A 54 -13.42 8.62 0.50
C ASP A 54 -11.92 8.33 0.71
N PHE A 55 -11.18 9.18 1.44
CA PHE A 55 -9.77 8.97 1.81
C PHE A 55 -9.63 8.01 3.00
N GLU A 56 -10.54 8.10 3.97
CA GLU A 56 -10.61 7.17 5.10
C GLU A 56 -10.92 5.74 4.64
N ASP A 57 -11.86 5.57 3.69
CA ASP A 57 -12.21 4.25 3.17
C ASP A 57 -11.00 3.58 2.47
N VAL A 58 -10.23 4.31 1.65
CA VAL A 58 -9.08 3.74 0.94
C VAL A 58 -7.93 3.36 1.89
N ASN A 59 -7.66 4.16 2.92
CA ASN A 59 -6.65 3.81 3.93
C ASN A 59 -7.11 2.66 4.80
N ALA A 60 -8.37 2.63 5.24
CA ALA A 60 -8.92 1.52 6.02
C ALA A 60 -8.83 0.17 5.29
N HIS A 61 -9.03 0.15 3.96
CA HIS A 61 -8.84 -1.07 3.16
C HIS A 61 -7.35 -1.50 3.08
N LYS A 62 -6.42 -0.53 3.00
CA LYS A 62 -4.97 -0.82 3.01
C LYS A 62 -4.50 -1.30 4.37
N ASP A 63 -5.00 -0.70 5.44
CA ASP A 63 -4.68 -1.04 6.83
C ASP A 63 -5.19 -2.44 7.16
N LEU A 64 -6.43 -2.76 6.76
CA LEU A 64 -6.98 -4.11 6.93
C LEU A 64 -6.17 -5.17 6.16
N ALA A 65 -5.74 -4.86 4.93
CA ALA A 65 -4.90 -5.76 4.15
C ALA A 65 -3.52 -5.97 4.82
N ALA A 66 -2.94 -4.91 5.40
CA ALA A 66 -1.68 -4.98 6.14
C ALA A 66 -1.80 -5.70 7.50
N ASP A 67 -2.97 -5.62 8.15
CA ASP A 67 -3.27 -6.35 9.39
C ASP A 67 -3.43 -7.86 9.16
N ILE A 68 -3.95 -8.26 7.99
CA ILE A 68 -4.21 -9.67 7.66
C ILE A 68 -3.01 -10.33 6.99
N LEU A 69 -2.36 -9.65 6.05
CA LEU A 69 -1.28 -10.22 5.24
C LEU A 69 0.08 -9.69 5.72
N PRO A 70 1.02 -10.57 6.13
CA PRO A 70 2.36 -10.12 6.45
C PRO A 70 2.95 -9.40 5.23
N PRO A 71 3.57 -8.22 5.42
CA PRO A 71 4.02 -7.40 4.31
C PRO A 71 5.09 -8.15 3.51
N PRO A 72 5.02 -8.12 2.16
CA PRO A 72 5.94 -8.88 1.30
C PRO A 72 7.41 -8.50 1.44
N ALA A 73 7.73 -7.36 2.06
CA ALA A 73 9.10 -6.96 2.40
C ALA A 73 9.65 -7.65 3.67
N TYR A 74 8.92 -8.62 4.25
CA TYR A 74 9.35 -9.40 5.41
C TYR A 74 9.29 -10.90 5.10
N LEU A 75 10.42 -11.60 5.20
CA LEU A 75 10.55 -13.03 4.91
C LEU A 75 10.02 -13.97 6.03
N LEU A 76 9.14 -13.48 6.92
CA LEU A 76 8.53 -14.30 7.99
C LEU A 76 7.81 -15.53 7.45
N GLU A 77 7.03 -15.37 6.38
CA GLU A 77 6.29 -16.48 5.79
C GLU A 77 7.24 -17.50 5.13
N ALA A 78 8.35 -17.03 4.54
CA ALA A 78 9.37 -17.90 3.97
C ALA A 78 10.11 -18.71 5.05
N TRP A 79 10.30 -18.11 6.23
CA TRP A 79 10.79 -18.81 7.42
C TRP A 79 9.79 -19.86 7.91
N LYS A 80 8.50 -19.52 8.02
CA LYS A 80 7.42 -20.48 8.35
C LYS A 80 7.40 -21.66 7.39
N VAL A 81 7.46 -21.41 6.08
CA VAL A 81 7.53 -22.45 5.05
C VAL A 81 8.76 -23.33 5.23
N SER A 82 9.91 -22.75 5.57
CA SER A 82 11.14 -23.50 5.84
C SER A 82 10.98 -24.43 7.05
N LEU A 83 10.34 -23.97 8.12
CA LEU A 83 9.99 -24.80 9.28
C LEU A 83 8.97 -25.90 8.93
N GLU A 84 8.01 -25.62 8.05
CA GLU A 84 7.05 -26.61 7.57
C GLU A 84 7.72 -27.72 6.78
N MET A 85 8.73 -27.41 5.96
CA MET A 85 9.56 -28.42 5.31
C MET A 85 10.22 -29.34 6.35
N TYR A 86 10.77 -28.76 7.43
CA TYR A 86 11.40 -29.54 8.51
C TYR A 86 10.40 -30.44 9.23
N ALA A 87 9.18 -29.96 9.47
CA ALA A 87 8.13 -30.71 10.14
C ALA A 87 7.54 -31.84 9.27
N ARG A 88 7.66 -31.74 7.94
CA ARG A 88 7.03 -32.64 6.96
C ARG A 88 8.06 -33.32 6.03
N GLN A 89 9.16 -33.79 6.60
CA GLN A 89 10.24 -34.47 5.85
C GLN A 89 9.77 -35.77 5.15
N ASP A 90 8.66 -36.36 5.58
CA ASP A 90 8.04 -37.55 5.01
C ASP A 90 7.17 -37.27 3.77
N LYS A 91 6.90 -36.01 3.46
CA LYS A 91 6.00 -35.59 2.38
C LYS A 91 6.76 -34.93 1.21
N PRO A 92 6.14 -34.86 0.02
CA PRO A 92 6.71 -34.10 -1.09
C PRO A 92 6.95 -32.64 -0.69
N LEU A 93 8.21 -32.20 -0.79
CA LEU A 93 8.63 -30.84 -0.42
C LEU A 93 8.45 -29.81 -1.55
N GLN A 94 8.18 -30.26 -2.77
CA GLN A 94 8.25 -29.42 -3.97
C GLN A 94 7.29 -28.22 -3.92
N SER A 95 6.06 -28.41 -3.43
CA SER A 95 5.11 -27.30 -3.31
C SER A 95 5.55 -26.25 -2.29
N LEU A 96 6.18 -26.67 -1.18
CA LEU A 96 6.72 -25.75 -0.18
C LEU A 96 7.94 -24.98 -0.73
N ILE A 97 8.76 -25.63 -1.56
CA ILE A 97 9.90 -24.97 -2.21
C ILE A 97 9.39 -23.88 -3.16
N GLU A 98 8.40 -24.20 -3.99
CA GLU A 98 7.77 -23.24 -4.91
C GLU A 98 7.10 -22.07 -4.17
N GLU A 99 6.40 -22.34 -3.06
CA GLU A 99 5.84 -21.30 -2.19
C GLU A 99 6.94 -20.38 -1.65
N GLY A 100 8.04 -20.96 -1.16
CA GLY A 100 9.22 -20.22 -0.73
C GLY A 100 9.79 -19.33 -1.84
N ASP A 101 9.88 -19.81 -3.07
CA ASP A 101 10.43 -19.06 -4.20
C ASP A 101 9.56 -17.86 -4.59
N VAL A 102 8.23 -18.03 -4.53
CA VAL A 102 7.27 -16.92 -4.73
C VAL A 102 7.44 -15.84 -3.66
N LEU A 103 7.64 -16.23 -2.41
CA LEU A 103 7.87 -15.31 -1.30
C LEU A 103 9.21 -14.56 -1.44
N SER A 104 10.29 -15.26 -1.79
CA SER A 104 11.60 -14.66 -2.08
C SER A 104 11.53 -13.64 -3.20
N LYS A 105 10.83 -13.97 -4.30
CA LYS A 105 10.65 -13.07 -5.43
C LYS A 105 9.86 -11.82 -5.01
N SER A 106 8.77 -12.01 -4.27
CA SER A 106 7.96 -10.89 -3.76
C SER A 106 8.78 -9.95 -2.89
N PHE A 107 9.63 -10.48 -2.00
CA PHE A 107 10.55 -9.69 -1.20
C PHE A 107 11.48 -8.83 -2.07
N LEU A 108 12.20 -9.45 -3.01
CA LEU A 108 13.15 -8.76 -3.87
C LEU A 108 12.47 -7.64 -4.71
N GLU A 109 11.26 -7.90 -5.20
CA GLU A 109 10.47 -6.91 -5.94
C GLU A 109 10.12 -5.70 -5.06
N ARG A 110 9.69 -5.92 -3.81
CA ARG A 110 9.33 -4.83 -2.90
C ARG A 110 10.52 -4.01 -2.45
N VAL A 111 11.63 -4.65 -2.09
CA VAL A 111 12.82 -3.92 -1.62
C VAL A 111 13.48 -3.14 -2.75
N LYS A 112 13.28 -3.53 -4.02
CA LYS A 112 13.65 -2.73 -5.19
C LYS A 112 12.69 -1.56 -5.44
N TYR A 113 11.39 -1.76 -5.21
CA TYR A 113 10.36 -0.74 -5.45
C TYR A 113 10.39 0.40 -4.43
N TRP A 114 10.40 0.09 -3.13
CA TRP A 114 10.20 1.10 -2.08
C TRP A 114 11.20 2.28 -2.09
N PRO A 115 12.51 2.09 -2.37
CA PRO A 115 13.45 3.21 -2.48
C PRO A 115 13.11 4.23 -3.57
N THR A 116 12.28 3.85 -4.56
CA THR A 116 11.84 4.76 -5.65
C THR A 116 10.75 5.73 -5.23
N VAL A 117 10.03 5.42 -4.15
CA VAL A 117 8.91 6.22 -3.63
C VAL A 117 9.19 6.78 -2.22
N HIS A 118 10.10 6.15 -1.48
CA HIS A 118 10.59 6.55 -0.16
C HIS A 118 12.11 6.72 -0.20
N THR A 119 12.57 7.82 -0.79
CA THR A 119 14.01 8.07 -1.03
C THR A 119 14.77 8.29 0.27
N GLU A 120 14.11 8.81 1.29
CA GLU A 120 14.61 8.97 2.66
C GLU A 120 14.91 7.64 3.36
N MET A 121 14.24 6.56 2.93
CA MET A 121 14.46 5.20 3.43
C MET A 121 15.39 4.37 2.54
N ALA A 122 15.86 4.92 1.41
CA ALA A 122 16.57 4.15 0.38
C ALA A 122 17.81 3.43 0.92
N ASP A 123 18.61 4.09 1.75
CA ASP A 123 19.81 3.50 2.34
C ASP A 123 19.47 2.34 3.29
N GLN A 124 18.46 2.51 4.16
CA GLN A 124 18.01 1.45 5.06
C GLN A 124 17.50 0.24 4.26
N LEU A 125 16.71 0.48 3.22
CA LEU A 125 16.14 -0.58 2.39
C LEU A 125 17.20 -1.31 1.57
N THR A 126 18.16 -0.60 0.97
CA THR A 126 19.13 -1.19 0.03
C THR A 126 20.41 -1.70 0.69
N LYS A 127 20.84 -1.11 1.82
CA LYS A 127 22.11 -1.47 2.48
C LYS A 127 21.91 -2.35 3.71
N VAL A 128 20.68 -2.42 4.27
CA VAL A 128 20.39 -3.20 5.47
C VAL A 128 19.34 -4.28 5.19
N LEU A 129 18.15 -3.88 4.74
CA LEU A 129 17.06 -4.84 4.53
C LEU A 129 17.35 -5.81 3.37
N LEU A 130 17.75 -5.31 2.20
CA LEU A 130 18.04 -6.15 1.03
C LEU A 130 19.12 -7.21 1.31
N PRO A 131 20.34 -6.87 1.79
CA PRO A 131 21.40 -7.86 1.97
C PRO A 131 21.04 -8.93 3.01
N SER A 132 20.31 -8.55 4.07
CA SER A 132 19.86 -9.51 5.08
C SER A 132 18.88 -10.54 4.52
N GLY A 133 17.97 -10.12 3.63
CA GLY A 133 17.03 -11.03 2.98
C GLY A 133 17.68 -11.87 1.89
N GLU A 134 18.61 -11.31 1.12
CA GLU A 134 19.40 -12.06 0.13
C GLU A 134 20.20 -13.18 0.79
N GLU A 135 20.80 -12.92 1.96
CA GLU A 135 21.54 -13.95 2.69
C GLU A 135 20.63 -15.06 3.21
N PHE A 136 19.44 -14.72 3.74
CA PHE A 136 18.45 -15.73 4.10
C PHE A 136 18.05 -16.62 2.91
N ILE A 137 17.76 -16.00 1.76
CA ILE A 137 17.39 -16.71 0.52
C ILE A 137 18.55 -17.61 0.06
N ARG A 138 19.78 -17.10 0.07
CA ARG A 138 20.99 -17.85 -0.30
C ARG A 138 21.17 -19.08 0.58
N VAL A 139 21.13 -18.94 1.91
CA VAL A 139 21.29 -20.07 2.84
C VAL A 139 20.16 -21.09 2.64
N ARG A 140 18.92 -20.63 2.48
CA ARG A 140 17.78 -21.50 2.20
C ARG A 140 18.03 -22.34 0.95
N ASP A 141 18.41 -21.71 -0.14
CA ASP A 141 18.47 -22.35 -1.47
C ASP A 141 19.72 -23.22 -1.65
N THR A 142 20.85 -22.77 -1.10
CA THR A 142 22.16 -23.40 -1.36
C THR A 142 22.57 -24.38 -0.27
N GLU A 143 22.02 -24.27 0.94
CA GLU A 143 22.42 -25.09 2.09
C GLU A 143 21.25 -25.92 2.62
N TYR A 144 20.13 -25.26 2.98
CA TYR A 144 19.00 -25.91 3.64
C TYR A 144 18.19 -26.83 2.72
N ILE A 145 17.77 -26.37 1.54
CA ILE A 145 17.00 -27.19 0.59
C ILE A 145 17.76 -28.46 0.17
N PRO A 146 19.07 -28.41 -0.15
CA PRO A 146 19.86 -29.62 -0.39
C PRO A 146 19.96 -30.53 0.83
N ALA A 147 20.11 -29.96 2.04
CA ALA A 147 20.17 -30.75 3.27
C ALA A 147 18.84 -31.48 3.55
N ILE A 148 17.70 -30.80 3.43
CA ILE A 148 16.39 -31.40 3.70
C ILE A 148 16.03 -32.46 2.67
N ARG A 149 16.37 -32.26 1.40
CA ARG A 149 16.21 -33.27 0.34
C ARG A 149 17.06 -34.51 0.57
N SER A 150 18.17 -34.40 1.30
CA SER A 150 19.03 -35.54 1.61
C SER A 150 18.43 -36.48 2.65
N GLY A 151 17.47 -36.01 3.46
CA GLY A 151 16.89 -36.77 4.57
C GLY A 151 17.86 -37.11 5.71
N ASP A 152 19.11 -36.61 5.67
CA ASP A 152 20.12 -36.88 6.69
C ASP A 152 20.04 -35.85 7.84
N PRO A 153 19.62 -36.25 9.05
CA PRO A 153 19.52 -35.33 10.19
C PRO A 153 20.83 -34.63 10.53
N LYS A 154 21.99 -35.25 10.25
CA LYS A 154 23.31 -34.66 10.50
C LYS A 154 23.62 -33.50 9.57
N ARG A 155 22.96 -33.42 8.41
CA ARG A 155 23.03 -32.30 7.47
C ARG A 155 21.92 -31.30 7.70
N ILE A 156 20.72 -31.78 8.02
CA ILE A 156 19.52 -30.95 8.21
C ILE A 156 19.68 -30.03 9.42
N HIS A 157 20.07 -30.54 10.59
CA HIS A 157 20.11 -29.72 11.80
C HIS A 157 21.11 -28.54 11.70
N PRO A 158 22.36 -28.72 11.24
CA PRO A 158 23.26 -27.60 11.07
C PRO A 158 22.75 -26.57 10.04
N ALA A 159 22.18 -27.04 8.92
CA ALA A 159 21.64 -26.15 7.89
C ALA A 159 20.42 -25.35 8.38
N LEU A 160 19.54 -25.98 9.17
CA LEU A 160 18.40 -25.29 9.78
C LEU A 160 18.86 -24.26 10.83
N ASN A 161 19.87 -24.60 11.65
CA ASN A 161 20.43 -23.67 12.62
C ASN A 161 21.03 -22.44 11.93
N HIS A 162 21.82 -22.64 10.87
CA HIS A 162 22.38 -21.54 10.10
C HIS A 162 21.26 -20.70 9.45
N LEU A 163 20.22 -21.34 8.90
CA LEU A 163 19.05 -20.63 8.35
C LEU A 163 18.33 -19.80 9.42
N ALA A 164 18.22 -20.30 10.65
CA ALA A 164 17.63 -19.57 11.77
C ALA A 164 18.47 -18.34 12.15
N GLU A 165 19.79 -18.47 12.19
CA GLU A 165 20.71 -17.36 12.50
C GLU A 165 20.59 -16.22 11.48
N VAL A 166 20.57 -16.54 10.18
CA VAL A 166 20.41 -15.51 9.14
C VAL A 166 18.99 -14.93 9.11
N TYR A 167 17.97 -15.72 9.47
CA TYR A 167 16.62 -15.20 9.67
C TYR A 167 16.55 -14.20 10.83
N ASP A 168 17.20 -14.47 11.96
CA ASP A 168 17.24 -13.55 13.10
C ASP A 168 17.93 -12.23 12.75
N ILE A 169 18.96 -12.27 11.90
CA ILE A 169 19.60 -11.07 11.35
C ILE A 169 18.60 -10.29 10.48
N HIS A 170 17.88 -10.96 9.58
CA HIS A 170 16.87 -10.34 8.73
C HIS A 170 15.73 -9.72 9.55
N ARG A 171 15.23 -10.42 10.58
CA ARG A 171 14.22 -9.90 11.49
C ARG A 171 14.65 -8.61 12.17
N LYS A 172 15.89 -8.56 12.68
CA LYS A 172 16.44 -7.33 13.26
C LYS A 172 16.52 -6.19 12.25
N ALA A 173 16.88 -6.47 11.00
CA ALA A 173 16.88 -5.48 9.92
C ALA A 173 15.48 -4.93 9.63
N VAL A 174 14.45 -5.79 9.67
CA VAL A 174 13.04 -5.37 9.55
C VAL A 174 12.65 -4.48 10.74
N ASP A 175 12.92 -4.90 11.97
CA ASP A 175 12.60 -4.14 13.18
C ASP A 175 13.24 -2.74 13.14
N GLN A 176 14.52 -2.66 12.76
CA GLN A 176 15.22 -1.38 12.57
C GLN A 176 14.58 -0.50 11.48
N THR A 177 14.13 -1.12 10.39
CA THR A 177 13.49 -0.39 9.29
C THR A 177 12.15 0.21 9.73
N VAL A 178 11.37 -0.54 10.50
CA VAL A 178 10.10 -0.06 11.07
C VAL A 178 10.35 1.06 12.08
N GLU A 179 11.31 0.88 12.99
CA GLU A 179 11.67 1.92 13.96
C GLU A 179 12.13 3.22 13.29
N LEU A 180 12.92 3.13 12.21
CA LEU A 180 13.38 4.30 11.48
C LEU A 180 12.22 5.00 10.77
N ASN A 181 11.32 4.26 10.15
CA ASN A 181 10.13 4.79 9.48
C ASN A 181 9.20 5.52 10.46
N ASN A 182 9.03 5.00 11.69
CA ASN A 182 8.16 5.59 12.70
C ASN A 182 8.74 6.84 13.38
N LYS A 183 10.03 7.13 13.19
CA LYS A 183 10.71 8.33 13.73
C LYS A 183 10.67 9.53 12.77
N GLN A 184 10.23 9.32 11.53
CA GLN A 184 10.04 10.38 10.53
C GLN A 184 8.71 11.09 10.74
#